data_AF-A0A961HGW4-F1
#
_entry.id   AF-A0A961HGW4-F1
#
_cell.length_a   1.000
_cell.length_b   1.000
_cell.length_c   1.000
_cell.angle_alpha   90.00
_cell.angle_beta   90.00
_cell.angle_gamma   90.00
#
_symmetry.space_group_name_H-M   'P 1'
#
loop_
_entity.id
_entity.type
_entity.pdbx_description
1 polymer ?
#
loop_
_entity_poly.entity_id
_entity_poly.type
_entity_poly.pdbx_seq_one_letter_code
_entity_poly.pdbx_strand_id
1 'polypeptide(L)'
;MTSRDVVDELVRHAQPSADIAALRACARRLETIAARTEVVGRDFSAAHARPGLCDGGLREGVDDNVRAIAGPRGSAVADVVTRLGALVATLDRYADEVAGTCEHLSLASAIAERDLMRAEVASLVGHPTAIVAATGAATSVVGAIGDDAVERAARIDPATAPVRSSDVPAAHDDSSASAQAPGAQAPGTEAPGTQTSGTHAPTMSGAGLPAMAAAVPMAAAMTRAFTGHADSPVAVDGERLAERARQLYSSLPPDLAQWVRMSVGVGCTPAREMIAVVGTSDPVPYLRTGVTIGAGEHLAGSARGSELAIAEQLEALGARPLAVASAHPVPAEVIAYFDDLGVPVIAPAAAPTDPDTGPGEFDD
;
A
#
# COMPACT_ATOMS: atom_id res chain seq x y z
N MET A 1 29.04 -10.35 10.04
CA MET A 1 27.94 -9.65 9.36
C MET A 1 27.30 -8.78 10.41
N THR A 2 27.42 -7.48 10.27
CA THR A 2 26.84 -6.50 11.19
C THR A 2 25.33 -6.38 10.97
N SER A 3 24.58 -5.85 11.94
CA SER A 3 23.16 -5.51 11.77
C SER A 3 22.90 -4.69 10.49
N ARG A 4 23.81 -3.77 10.17
CA ARG A 4 23.75 -2.94 8.97
C ARG A 4 23.86 -3.75 7.67
N ASP A 5 24.77 -4.72 7.62
CA ASP A 5 24.96 -5.58 6.44
C ASP A 5 23.68 -6.38 6.10
N VAL A 6 22.96 -6.85 7.13
CA VAL A 6 21.69 -7.60 6.97
C VAL A 6 20.63 -6.71 6.32
N VAL A 7 20.47 -5.50 6.85
CA VAL A 7 19.47 -4.55 6.37
C VAL A 7 19.79 -4.07 4.96
N ASP A 8 21.07 -3.77 4.68
CA ASP A 8 21.52 -3.35 3.36
C ASP A 8 21.25 -4.45 2.30
N GLU A 9 21.39 -5.73 2.66
CA GLU A 9 21.04 -6.84 1.75
C GLU A 9 19.54 -6.93 1.48
N LEU A 10 18.71 -6.81 2.52
CA LEU A 10 17.25 -6.82 2.40
C LEU A 10 16.75 -5.68 1.52
N VAL A 11 17.23 -4.46 1.77
CA VAL A 11 16.85 -3.27 1.01
C VAL A 11 17.30 -3.41 -0.44
N ARG A 12 18.50 -3.93 -0.71
CA ARG A 12 19.00 -4.13 -2.08
C ARG A 12 18.10 -5.03 -2.91
N HIS A 13 17.52 -6.07 -2.31
CA HIS A 13 16.59 -6.96 -3.00
C HIS A 13 15.23 -6.32 -3.28
N ALA A 14 14.77 -5.41 -2.42
CA ALA A 14 13.49 -4.72 -2.56
C ALA A 14 13.58 -3.40 -3.35
N GLN A 15 14.79 -2.88 -3.58
CA GLN A 15 14.98 -1.58 -4.20
C GLN A 15 14.53 -1.58 -5.66
N PRO A 16 13.68 -0.62 -6.08
CA PRO A 16 13.34 -0.46 -7.48
C PRO A 16 14.59 -0.20 -8.32
N SER A 17 14.72 -0.89 -9.46
CA SER A 17 15.83 -0.71 -10.40
C SER A 17 15.66 0.48 -11.34
N ALA A 18 14.50 1.15 -11.30
CA ALA A 18 14.17 2.24 -12.20
C ALA A 18 14.95 3.52 -11.87
N ASP A 19 15.56 4.12 -12.89
CA ASP A 19 16.24 5.41 -12.77
C ASP A 19 15.23 6.57 -12.86
N ILE A 20 14.91 7.15 -11.70
CA ILE A 20 13.99 8.29 -11.55
C ILE A 20 14.42 9.48 -12.42
N ALA A 21 15.72 9.77 -12.51
CA ALA A 21 16.23 10.89 -13.29
C ALA A 21 16.05 10.64 -14.80
N ALA A 22 16.29 9.41 -15.24
CA ALA A 22 16.07 9.00 -16.63
C ALA A 22 14.59 9.05 -17.02
N LEU A 23 13.68 8.59 -16.14
CA LEU A 23 12.23 8.66 -16.35
C LEU A 23 11.76 10.12 -16.53
N ARG A 24 12.13 11.01 -15.60
CA ARG A 24 11.79 12.44 -15.68
C ARG A 24 12.44 13.12 -16.88
N ALA A 25 13.65 12.73 -17.26
CA ALA A 25 14.28 13.23 -18.49
C ALA A 25 13.54 12.75 -19.75
N CYS A 26 12.99 11.53 -19.73
CA CYS A 26 12.15 11.01 -20.81
C CYS A 26 10.84 11.82 -20.92
N ALA A 27 10.14 12.05 -19.81
CA ALA A 27 8.93 12.87 -19.75
C ALA A 27 9.15 14.25 -20.38
N ARG A 28 10.19 14.99 -19.95
CA ARG A 28 10.53 16.31 -20.53
C ARG A 28 10.83 16.27 -22.03
N ARG A 29 11.45 15.20 -22.53
CA ARG A 29 11.68 15.03 -23.98
C ARG A 29 10.38 14.84 -24.73
N LEU A 30 9.44 14.06 -24.20
CA LEU A 30 8.12 13.84 -24.79
C LEU A 30 7.28 15.11 -24.79
N GLU A 31 7.32 15.91 -23.72
CA GLU A 31 6.69 17.24 -23.68
C GLU A 31 7.23 18.15 -24.79
N THR A 32 8.55 18.16 -24.97
CA THR A 32 9.20 18.93 -26.04
C THR A 32 8.75 18.45 -27.43
N ILE A 33 8.58 17.14 -27.63
CA ILE A 33 8.07 16.56 -28.88
C ILE A 33 6.60 16.94 -29.09
N ALA A 34 5.77 16.89 -28.04
CA ALA A 34 4.37 17.28 -28.11
C ALA A 34 4.22 18.75 -28.51
N ALA A 35 4.96 19.65 -27.85
CA ALA A 35 4.96 21.08 -28.17
C ALA A 35 5.43 21.36 -29.61
N ARG A 36 6.45 20.64 -30.10
CA ARG A 36 6.90 20.75 -31.49
C ARG A 36 5.86 20.25 -32.48
N THR A 37 5.20 19.13 -32.18
CA THR A 37 4.13 18.56 -33.00
C THR A 37 2.97 19.54 -33.13
N GLU A 38 2.60 20.21 -32.05
CA GLU A 38 1.55 21.24 -32.06
C GLU A 38 1.93 22.46 -32.92
N VAL A 39 3.19 22.92 -32.84
CA VAL A 39 3.70 24.00 -33.71
C VAL A 39 3.63 23.59 -35.18
N VAL A 40 4.10 22.38 -35.52
CA VAL A 40 4.05 21.85 -36.89
C VAL A 40 2.60 21.78 -37.40
N GLY A 41 1.65 21.34 -36.58
CA GLY A 41 0.23 21.35 -36.93
C GLY A 41 -0.29 22.75 -37.21
N ARG A 42 0.04 23.74 -36.37
CA ARG A 42 -0.36 25.14 -36.59
C ARG A 42 0.25 25.72 -37.86
N ASP A 43 1.53 25.48 -38.12
CA ASP A 43 2.21 25.95 -39.33
C ASP A 43 1.64 25.30 -40.58
N PHE A 44 1.31 24.00 -40.53
CA PHE A 44 0.66 23.28 -41.61
C PHE A 44 -0.73 23.85 -41.92
N SER A 45 -1.56 24.08 -40.89
CA SER A 45 -2.87 24.71 -41.05
C SER A 45 -2.76 26.14 -41.61
N ALA A 46 -1.80 26.94 -41.12
CA ALA A 46 -1.58 28.30 -41.59
C ALA A 46 -1.09 28.37 -43.05
N ALA A 47 -0.25 27.42 -43.48
CA ALA A 47 0.23 27.34 -44.86
C ALA A 47 -0.92 27.08 -45.85
N HIS A 48 -1.88 26.25 -45.46
CA HIS A 48 -3.04 25.88 -46.30
C HIS A 48 -4.22 26.84 -46.18
N ALA A 49 -4.25 27.70 -45.15
CA ALA A 49 -5.23 28.79 -45.04
C ALA A 49 -4.93 29.98 -45.98
N ARG A 50 -3.77 30.00 -46.65
CA ARG A 50 -3.41 31.09 -47.57
C ARG A 50 -4.33 31.06 -48.80
N PRO A 51 -4.98 32.19 -49.16
CA PRO A 51 -5.81 32.25 -50.37
C PRO A 51 -4.97 31.92 -51.61
N GLY A 52 -5.41 30.93 -52.39
CA GLY A 52 -4.76 30.46 -53.60
C GLY A 52 -5.79 30.12 -54.69
N LEU A 53 -5.35 30.20 -55.94
CA LEU A 53 -6.08 30.37 -57.22
C LEU A 53 -7.14 29.30 -57.62
N CYS A 54 -7.59 28.42 -56.73
CA CYS A 54 -8.54 27.36 -57.09
C CYS A 54 -9.76 27.39 -56.19
N ASP A 55 -10.88 27.88 -56.73
CA ASP A 55 -12.21 27.70 -56.14
C ASP A 55 -12.82 26.36 -56.60
N GLY A 56 -13.69 25.77 -55.77
CA GLY A 56 -14.45 24.55 -56.09
C GLY A 56 -14.06 23.31 -55.25
N GLY A 57 -14.60 22.14 -55.61
CA GLY A 57 -14.53 20.92 -54.78
C GLY A 57 -13.11 20.42 -54.45
N LEU A 58 -12.10 20.76 -55.25
CA LEU A 58 -10.70 20.47 -54.90
C LEU A 58 -10.25 21.25 -53.65
N ARG A 59 -10.66 22.52 -53.53
CA ARG A 59 -10.35 23.37 -52.37
C ARG A 59 -11.00 22.83 -51.11
N GLU A 60 -12.27 22.44 -51.21
CA GLU A 60 -13.05 21.84 -50.12
C GLU A 60 -12.40 20.55 -49.62
N GLY A 61 -12.02 19.64 -50.54
CA GLY A 61 -11.33 18.41 -50.17
C GLY A 61 -9.96 18.65 -49.52
N VAL A 62 -9.22 19.69 -49.94
CA VAL A 62 -7.96 20.08 -49.27
C VAL A 62 -8.24 20.64 -47.87
N ASP A 63 -9.25 21.49 -47.70
CA ASP A 63 -9.63 22.03 -46.38
C ASP A 63 -10.07 20.94 -45.41
N ASP A 64 -10.82 19.94 -45.88
CA ASP A 64 -11.25 18.82 -45.06
C ASP A 64 -10.07 17.95 -44.62
N ASN A 65 -9.13 17.65 -45.53
CA ASN A 65 -7.90 16.95 -45.18
C ASN A 65 -7.03 17.74 -44.21
N VAL A 66 -6.91 19.06 -44.40
CA VAL A 66 -6.15 19.92 -43.46
C VAL A 66 -6.81 19.92 -42.08
N ARG A 67 -8.14 19.97 -42.01
CA ARG A 67 -8.88 19.88 -40.75
C ARG A 67 -8.70 18.52 -40.09
N ALA A 68 -8.71 17.43 -40.84
CA ALA A 68 -8.47 16.08 -40.32
C ALA A 68 -7.04 15.88 -39.79
N ILE A 69 -6.04 16.51 -40.42
CA ILE A 69 -4.63 16.36 -40.03
C ILE A 69 -4.28 17.29 -38.86
N ALA A 70 -4.64 18.57 -38.95
CA ALA A 70 -4.15 19.63 -38.08
C ALA A 70 -5.23 20.57 -37.53
N GLY A 71 -6.50 20.16 -37.60
CA GLY A 71 -7.61 20.87 -36.98
C GLY A 71 -7.53 20.92 -35.45
N PRO A 72 -8.30 21.81 -34.80
CA PRO A 72 -8.21 22.06 -33.36
C PRO A 72 -8.77 20.93 -32.48
N ARG A 73 -9.62 20.04 -33.01
CA ARG A 73 -10.20 18.90 -32.28
C ARG A 73 -10.38 17.70 -33.21
N GLY A 74 -10.10 16.50 -32.69
CA GLY A 74 -10.23 15.23 -33.42
C GLY A 74 -9.30 15.11 -34.63
N SER A 75 -8.24 15.93 -34.67
CA SER A 75 -7.22 15.84 -35.72
C SER A 75 -6.12 14.88 -35.31
N ALA A 76 -5.44 14.30 -36.30
CA ALA A 76 -4.31 13.40 -36.05
C ALA A 76 -3.22 14.05 -35.18
N VAL A 77 -2.93 15.35 -35.39
CA VAL A 77 -1.96 16.10 -34.56
C VAL A 77 -2.45 16.23 -33.12
N ALA A 78 -3.72 16.60 -32.90
CA ALA A 78 -4.27 16.75 -31.56
C ALA A 78 -4.27 15.40 -30.80
N ASP A 79 -4.56 14.31 -31.49
CA ASP A 79 -4.55 12.96 -30.90
C ASP A 79 -3.14 12.54 -30.50
N VAL A 80 -2.14 12.79 -31.34
CA VAL A 80 -0.73 12.51 -31.02
C VAL A 80 -0.27 13.33 -29.81
N VAL A 81 -0.58 14.63 -29.77
CA VAL A 81 -0.25 15.50 -28.64
C VAL A 81 -0.91 14.99 -27.35
N THR A 82 -2.18 14.58 -27.42
CA THR A 82 -2.92 14.02 -26.29
C THR A 82 -2.28 12.73 -25.78
N ARG A 83 -1.91 11.81 -26.68
CA ARG A 83 -1.25 10.54 -26.33
C ARG A 83 0.14 10.76 -25.71
N LEU A 84 0.91 11.71 -26.24
CA LEU A 84 2.20 12.09 -25.67
C LEU A 84 2.04 12.68 -24.27
N GLY A 85 1.04 13.55 -24.07
CA GLY A 85 0.71 14.10 -22.75
C GLY A 85 0.31 13.03 -21.73
N ALA A 86 -0.50 12.05 -22.15
CA ALA A 86 -0.86 10.92 -21.29
C ALA A 86 0.38 10.09 -20.91
N LEU A 87 1.28 9.82 -21.86
CA LEU A 87 2.51 9.07 -21.59
C LEU A 87 3.45 9.84 -20.65
N VAL A 88 3.57 11.17 -20.80
CA VAL A 88 4.30 12.03 -19.86
C VAL A 88 3.76 11.87 -18.45
N ALA A 89 2.45 12.00 -18.27
CA ALA A 89 1.80 11.87 -16.97
C ALA A 89 2.02 10.47 -16.34
N THR A 90 1.99 9.41 -17.15
CA THR A 90 2.31 8.05 -16.70
C THR A 90 3.76 7.93 -16.22
N LEU A 91 4.73 8.48 -16.97
CA LEU A 91 6.14 8.44 -16.60
C LEU A 91 6.43 9.21 -15.31
N ASP A 92 5.83 10.40 -15.14
CA ASP A 92 6.01 11.20 -13.93
C ASP A 92 5.38 10.50 -12.72
N ARG A 93 4.16 9.97 -12.85
CA ARG A 93 3.52 9.21 -11.77
C ARG A 93 4.33 7.99 -11.36
N TYR A 94 4.89 7.26 -12.33
CA TYR A 94 5.77 6.11 -12.06
C TYR A 94 7.07 6.54 -11.37
N ALA A 95 7.67 7.66 -11.80
CA ALA A 95 8.88 8.21 -11.17
C ALA A 95 8.62 8.62 -9.71
N ASP A 96 7.47 9.21 -9.42
CA ASP A 96 7.08 9.60 -8.05
C ASP A 96 6.79 8.38 -7.17
N GLU A 97 6.17 7.33 -7.72
CA GLU A 97 5.94 6.07 -7.01
C GLU A 97 7.27 5.36 -6.66
N VAL A 98 8.23 5.35 -7.59
CA VAL A 98 9.58 4.82 -7.33
C VAL A 98 10.29 5.64 -6.26
N ALA A 99 10.17 6.97 -6.29
CA ALA A 99 10.75 7.84 -5.27
C ALA A 99 10.15 7.59 -3.88
N GLY A 100 8.83 7.55 -3.77
CA GLY A 100 8.12 7.26 -2.51
C GLY A 100 8.48 5.88 -1.95
N THR A 101 8.61 4.87 -2.82
CA THR A 101 9.06 3.53 -2.43
C THR A 101 10.50 3.55 -1.88
N CYS A 102 11.41 4.29 -2.53
CA CYS A 102 12.79 4.46 -2.02
C CYS A 102 12.82 5.14 -0.64
N GLU A 103 11.98 6.15 -0.43
CA GLU A 103 11.84 6.84 0.87
C GLU A 103 11.31 5.89 1.96
N HIS A 104 10.28 5.10 1.66
CA HIS A 104 9.74 4.10 2.57
C HIS A 104 10.76 3.01 2.92
N LEU A 105 11.50 2.49 1.93
CA LEU A 105 12.56 1.51 2.17
C LEU A 105 13.70 2.11 3.01
N SER A 106 14.07 3.37 2.80
CA SER A 106 15.06 4.06 3.62
C SER A 106 14.62 4.20 5.07
N LEU A 107 13.33 4.51 5.31
CA LEU A 107 12.76 4.58 6.65
C LEU A 107 12.72 3.21 7.31
N ALA A 108 12.23 2.19 6.60
CA ALA A 108 12.18 0.81 7.07
C ALA A 108 13.57 0.27 7.42
N SER A 109 14.58 0.61 6.61
CA SER A 109 15.98 0.30 6.86
C SER A 109 16.47 0.87 8.19
N ALA A 110 16.23 2.16 8.45
CA ALA A 110 16.63 2.79 9.71
C ALA A 110 15.94 2.18 10.94
N ILE A 111 14.66 1.80 10.80
CA ILE A 111 13.91 1.12 11.86
C ILE A 111 14.49 -0.28 12.11
N ALA A 112 14.74 -1.05 11.04
CA ALA A 112 15.32 -2.38 11.13
C ALA A 112 16.72 -2.36 11.74
N GLU A 113 17.58 -1.43 11.35
CA GLU A 113 18.93 -1.27 11.92
C GLU A 113 18.86 -1.00 13.43
N ARG A 114 17.98 -0.09 13.85
CA ARG A 114 17.74 0.21 15.28
C ARG A 114 17.24 -1.02 16.04
N ASP A 115 16.27 -1.73 15.49
CA ASP A 115 15.63 -2.86 16.18
C ASP A 115 16.59 -4.06 16.26
N LEU A 116 17.44 -4.26 15.25
CA LEU A 116 18.53 -5.23 15.29
C LEU A 116 19.61 -4.86 16.33
N MET A 117 20.02 -3.58 16.43
CA MET A 117 20.93 -3.14 17.49
C MET A 117 20.35 -3.40 18.89
N ARG A 118 19.05 -3.17 19.08
CA ARG A 118 18.36 -3.50 20.35
C ARG A 118 18.34 -4.99 20.62
N ALA A 119 18.09 -5.78 19.59
CA ALA A 119 18.09 -7.24 19.68
C ALA A 119 19.48 -7.81 19.99
N GLU A 120 20.55 -7.21 19.45
CA GLU A 120 21.94 -7.55 19.80
C GLU A 120 22.19 -7.31 21.30
N VAL A 121 21.75 -6.15 21.84
CA VAL A 121 21.85 -5.87 23.28
C VAL A 121 21.04 -6.88 24.11
N ALA A 122 19.81 -7.19 23.72
CA ALA A 122 18.98 -8.18 24.41
C ALA A 122 19.61 -9.58 24.38
N SER A 123 20.23 -9.96 23.26
CA SER A 123 20.95 -11.22 23.13
C SER A 123 22.13 -11.32 24.10
N LEU A 124 22.86 -10.22 24.34
CA LEU A 124 23.95 -10.17 25.32
C LEU A 124 23.47 -10.38 26.77
N VAL A 125 22.21 -10.07 27.07
CA VAL A 125 21.59 -10.25 28.39
C VAL A 125 20.87 -11.62 28.51
N GLY A 126 20.97 -12.48 27.49
CA GLY A 126 20.44 -13.85 27.52
C GLY A 126 19.12 -14.05 26.77
N HIS A 127 18.75 -13.13 25.88
CA HIS A 127 17.58 -13.27 25.00
C HIS A 127 17.99 -13.47 23.52
N PRO A 128 18.59 -14.62 23.16
CA PRO A 128 19.11 -14.85 21.81
C PRO A 128 18.02 -14.87 20.71
N THR A 129 16.76 -15.11 21.09
CA THR A 129 15.62 -15.10 20.16
C THR A 129 15.28 -13.69 19.66
N ALA A 130 15.73 -12.63 20.35
CA ALA A 130 15.46 -11.26 19.96
C ALA A 130 16.01 -10.92 18.57
N ILE A 131 17.19 -11.44 18.21
CA ILE A 131 17.82 -11.18 16.90
C ILE A 131 16.99 -11.82 15.78
N VAL A 132 16.50 -13.05 16.00
CA VAL A 132 15.65 -13.74 15.02
C VAL A 132 14.33 -13.00 14.83
N ALA A 133 13.71 -12.55 15.92
CA ALA A 133 12.47 -11.78 15.87
C ALA A 133 12.65 -10.44 15.12
N ALA A 134 13.71 -9.68 15.43
CA ALA A 134 14.00 -8.42 14.76
C ALA A 134 14.32 -8.61 13.27
N THR A 135 15.09 -9.64 12.91
CA THR A 135 15.38 -9.98 11.51
C THR A 135 14.12 -10.38 10.75
N GLY A 136 13.25 -11.18 11.37
CA GLY A 136 11.97 -11.59 10.78
C GLY A 136 11.03 -10.40 10.57
N ALA A 137 10.93 -9.49 11.54
CA ALA A 137 10.15 -8.26 11.42
C ALA A 137 10.68 -7.36 10.29
N ALA A 138 12.00 -7.16 10.21
CA ALA A 138 12.62 -6.38 9.14
C ALA A 138 12.33 -6.97 7.75
N THR A 139 12.48 -8.28 7.61
CA THR A 139 12.19 -9.00 6.35
C THR A 139 10.72 -8.83 5.95
N SER A 140 9.80 -8.99 6.90
CA SER A 140 8.36 -8.85 6.67
C SER A 140 7.98 -7.43 6.22
N VAL A 141 8.53 -6.40 6.86
CA VAL A 141 8.21 -5.00 6.53
C VAL A 141 8.77 -4.63 5.16
N VAL A 142 10.03 -5.00 4.87
CA VAL A 142 10.65 -4.73 3.56
C VAL A 142 9.90 -5.45 2.44
N GLY A 143 9.50 -6.71 2.67
CA GLY A 143 8.68 -7.47 1.73
C GLY A 143 7.33 -6.80 1.45
N ALA A 144 6.62 -6.40 2.51
CA ALA A 144 5.32 -5.73 2.37
C ALA A 144 5.41 -4.39 1.62
N ILE A 145 6.47 -3.61 1.84
CA ILE A 145 6.70 -2.36 1.09
C ILE A 145 6.96 -2.67 -0.39
N GLY A 146 7.74 -3.72 -0.69
CA GLY A 146 8.00 -4.16 -2.05
C GLY A 146 6.72 -4.61 -2.77
N ASP A 147 5.89 -5.42 -2.12
CA ASP A 147 4.63 -5.92 -2.68
C ASP A 147 3.64 -4.77 -2.95
N ASP A 148 3.49 -3.84 -2.00
CA ASP A 148 2.65 -2.66 -2.15
C ASP A 148 3.14 -1.74 -3.29
N ALA A 149 4.46 -1.58 -3.45
CA ALA A 149 5.03 -0.83 -4.56
C ALA A 149 4.72 -1.48 -5.92
N VAL A 150 4.79 -2.81 -6.01
CA VAL A 150 4.40 -3.55 -7.22
C VAL A 150 2.91 -3.37 -7.53
N GLU A 151 2.05 -3.44 -6.52
CA GLU A 151 0.60 -3.22 -6.67
C GLU A 151 0.28 -1.79 -7.12
N ARG A 152 0.92 -0.78 -6.51
CA ARG A 152 0.76 0.63 -6.91
C ARG A 152 1.29 0.89 -8.32
N ALA A 153 2.43 0.32 -8.69
CA ALA A 153 2.96 0.41 -10.04
C ALA A 153 2.01 -0.19 -11.09
N ALA A 154 1.38 -1.33 -10.80
CA ALA A 154 0.41 -1.96 -11.71
C ALA A 154 -0.82 -1.07 -11.97
N ARG A 155 -1.23 -0.23 -11.01
CA ARG A 155 -2.34 0.73 -11.15
C ARG A 155 -2.00 1.95 -12.03
N ILE A 156 -0.73 2.18 -12.32
CA ILE A 156 -0.28 3.31 -13.16
C ILE A 156 -0.37 2.97 -14.65
N ASP A 157 -0.44 1.68 -15.02
CA ASP A 157 -0.45 1.22 -16.40
C ASP A 157 -1.70 1.72 -17.17
N PRO A 158 -1.54 2.62 -18.15
CA PRO A 158 -2.66 3.13 -18.95
C PRO A 158 -3.32 2.06 -19.83
N ALA A 159 -2.70 0.89 -20.05
CA ALA A 159 -3.28 -0.19 -20.85
C ALA A 159 -4.47 -0.89 -20.17
N THR A 160 -4.67 -0.68 -18.86
CA THR A 160 -5.81 -1.22 -18.09
C THR A 160 -6.94 -0.22 -17.89
N ALA A 161 -6.75 1.05 -18.26
CA ALA A 161 -7.85 2.00 -18.32
C ALA A 161 -8.76 1.59 -19.50
N PRO A 162 -10.07 1.37 -19.30
CA PRO A 162 -10.97 0.99 -20.37
C PRO A 162 -10.90 2.09 -21.44
N VAL A 163 -10.31 1.76 -22.59
CA VAL A 163 -10.40 2.59 -23.78
C VAL A 163 -11.90 2.65 -24.08
N ARG A 164 -12.54 3.78 -23.75
CA ARG A 164 -13.89 4.08 -24.22
C ARG A 164 -13.79 4.17 -25.73
N SER A 165 -14.01 3.03 -26.39
CA SER A 165 -14.16 2.86 -27.83
C SER A 165 -15.51 3.42 -28.28
N SER A 166 -15.81 4.64 -27.88
CA SER A 166 -16.94 5.41 -28.40
C SER A 166 -16.33 6.49 -29.28
N ASP A 167 -16.78 6.53 -30.53
CA ASP A 167 -16.36 7.46 -31.59
C ASP A 167 -15.23 6.98 -32.52
N VAL A 168 -15.36 5.74 -33.03
CA VAL A 168 -15.04 5.53 -34.45
C VAL A 168 -16.36 5.72 -35.21
N PRO A 169 -16.55 6.81 -35.98
CA PRO A 169 -17.72 6.93 -36.82
C PRO A 169 -17.67 5.80 -37.85
N ALA A 170 -18.71 4.96 -37.86
CA ALA A 170 -18.91 3.92 -38.84
C ALA A 170 -18.88 4.55 -40.24
N ALA A 171 -17.75 4.39 -40.94
CA ALA A 171 -17.68 4.70 -42.36
C ALA A 171 -18.65 3.75 -43.07
N HIS A 172 -19.61 4.34 -43.76
CA HIS A 172 -20.55 3.66 -44.64
C HIS A 172 -19.79 2.73 -45.60
N ASP A 173 -19.98 1.44 -45.41
CA ASP A 173 -19.74 0.43 -46.44
C ASP A 173 -20.83 0.60 -47.49
N ASP A 174 -20.47 1.17 -48.64
CA ASP A 174 -21.26 1.04 -49.85
C ASP A 174 -20.36 0.91 -51.09
N SER A 175 -20.35 -0.31 -51.61
CA SER A 175 -20.24 -0.68 -53.04
C SER A 175 -18.87 -0.72 -53.76
N SER A 176 -18.44 -1.98 -53.98
CA SER A 176 -18.30 -2.62 -55.30
C SER A 176 -16.93 -2.76 -56.01
N ALA A 177 -16.59 -4.04 -56.22
CA ALA A 177 -16.17 -4.65 -57.49
C ALA A 177 -14.75 -4.40 -58.07
N SER A 178 -13.95 -5.46 -57.97
CA SER A 178 -13.07 -6.03 -59.03
C SER A 178 -12.04 -5.13 -59.73
N ALA A 179 -10.76 -5.34 -59.39
CA ALA A 179 -9.67 -5.37 -60.35
C ALA A 179 -8.62 -6.40 -59.94
N GLN A 180 -8.42 -7.40 -60.80
CA GLN A 180 -7.46 -8.49 -60.69
C GLN A 180 -6.08 -8.10 -61.24
N ALA A 181 -5.06 -8.62 -60.56
CA ALA A 181 -3.73 -9.04 -61.03
C ALA A 181 -2.66 -7.95 -61.35
N PRO A 182 -1.34 -8.29 -61.41
CA PRO A 182 -0.70 -9.60 -61.21
C PRO A 182 0.48 -9.63 -60.22
N GLY A 183 0.93 -10.85 -59.91
CA GLY A 183 1.93 -11.17 -58.90
C GLY A 183 3.38 -10.77 -59.20
N ALA A 184 4.15 -10.81 -58.12
CA ALA A 184 5.60 -10.90 -58.14
C ALA A 184 6.02 -11.98 -57.13
N GLN A 185 6.31 -13.16 -57.64
CA GLN A 185 7.11 -14.18 -56.95
C GLN A 185 8.59 -13.87 -57.18
N ALA A 186 9.41 -13.98 -56.13
CA ALA A 186 10.73 -14.63 -56.08
C ALA A 186 11.44 -14.26 -54.75
N PRO A 187 12.52 -14.96 -54.34
CA PRO A 187 12.59 -16.38 -54.08
C PRO A 187 13.16 -16.68 -52.67
N GLY A 188 13.05 -17.94 -52.26
CA GLY A 188 13.50 -18.43 -50.96
C GLY A 188 14.99 -18.27 -50.67
N THR A 189 15.30 -18.31 -49.38
CA THR A 189 16.61 -18.68 -48.87
C THR A 189 16.39 -19.74 -47.81
N GLU A 190 16.79 -20.96 -48.15
CA GLU A 190 16.72 -22.15 -47.30
C GLU A 190 17.85 -22.13 -46.25
N ALA A 191 17.47 -22.53 -45.02
CA ALA A 191 18.21 -23.40 -44.08
C ALA A 191 19.56 -22.89 -43.46
N PRO A 192 20.03 -23.43 -42.31
CA PRO A 192 19.64 -24.69 -41.66
C PRO A 192 19.34 -24.63 -40.15
N GLY A 193 18.61 -25.65 -39.68
CA GLY A 193 18.15 -25.78 -38.31
C GLY A 193 19.16 -26.37 -37.31
N THR A 194 18.69 -26.44 -36.07
CA THR A 194 19.19 -27.36 -35.04
C THR A 194 18.01 -27.80 -34.20
N GLN A 195 17.71 -29.10 -34.28
CA GLN A 195 16.96 -29.82 -33.27
C GLN A 195 17.80 -29.87 -32.00
N THR A 196 17.20 -29.62 -30.84
CA THR A 196 17.70 -30.14 -29.56
C THR A 196 16.55 -30.56 -28.68
N SER A 197 16.58 -31.85 -28.39
CA SER A 197 15.80 -32.65 -27.46
C SER A 197 15.84 -32.17 -26.01
N GLY A 198 14.91 -32.70 -25.20
CA GLY A 198 15.04 -32.79 -23.73
C GLY A 198 13.94 -32.04 -23.00
N THR A 199 12.78 -32.64 -22.71
CA THR A 199 12.53 -33.28 -21.40
C THR A 199 13.48 -32.81 -20.31
N HIS A 200 13.03 -31.91 -19.43
CA HIS A 200 13.25 -31.95 -17.98
C HIS A 200 12.39 -30.84 -17.33
N ALA A 201 11.15 -31.19 -16.99
CA ALA A 201 10.48 -30.53 -15.88
C ALA A 201 11.25 -30.87 -14.60
N PRO A 202 11.61 -29.89 -13.75
CA PRO A 202 12.01 -30.22 -12.40
C PRO A 202 10.78 -30.65 -11.61
N THR A 203 10.51 -31.96 -11.62
CA THR A 203 9.80 -32.64 -10.55
C THR A 203 10.66 -32.56 -9.29
N MET A 204 10.47 -31.51 -8.48
CA MET A 204 10.85 -31.55 -7.07
C MET A 204 9.73 -32.26 -6.31
N SER A 205 9.85 -33.59 -6.25
CA SER A 205 9.21 -34.41 -5.24
C SER A 205 9.79 -34.10 -3.87
N GLY A 206 8.91 -33.84 -2.91
CA GLY A 206 9.05 -34.37 -1.56
C GLY A 206 10.04 -33.68 -0.62
N ALA A 207 9.56 -32.66 0.08
CA ALA A 207 9.76 -32.59 1.52
C ALA A 207 8.46 -32.09 2.14
N GLY A 208 7.58 -33.04 2.46
CA GLY A 208 6.47 -32.78 3.35
C GLY A 208 7.03 -32.29 4.68
N LEU A 209 6.73 -31.06 5.02
CA LEU A 209 6.83 -30.56 6.39
C LEU A 209 5.46 -30.01 6.79
N PRO A 210 5.03 -30.34 8.01
CA PRO A 210 3.63 -30.37 8.38
C PRO A 210 3.07 -28.96 8.52
N ALA A 211 1.82 -28.80 8.11
CA ALA A 211 0.95 -27.79 8.68
C ALA A 211 0.96 -27.96 10.21
N MET A 212 1.76 -27.14 10.90
CA MET A 212 1.64 -26.97 12.34
C MET A 212 0.38 -26.14 12.60
N ALA A 213 -0.76 -26.84 12.54
CA ALA A 213 -1.88 -26.57 13.40
C ALA A 213 -1.48 -27.05 14.82
N ALA A 214 -0.77 -26.19 15.55
CA ALA A 214 -0.49 -26.32 16.97
C ALA A 214 -0.18 -24.89 17.47
N ALA A 215 -0.83 -24.31 18.46
CA ALA A 215 -1.80 -24.87 19.37
C ALA A 215 -2.58 -23.70 20.01
N VAL A 216 -3.92 -23.76 19.90
CA VAL A 216 -4.80 -23.18 20.92
C VAL A 216 -4.76 -24.16 22.10
N PRO A 217 -3.97 -23.87 23.16
CA PRO A 217 -4.51 -24.01 24.50
C PRO A 217 -3.85 -22.98 25.44
N MET A 218 -4.10 -21.68 25.24
CA MET A 218 -3.65 -20.67 26.22
C MET A 218 -4.81 -20.06 27.02
N ALA A 219 -6.04 -20.11 26.51
CA ALA A 219 -7.22 -19.65 27.23
C ALA A 219 -7.64 -20.59 28.40
N ALA A 220 -7.37 -21.90 28.31
CA ALA A 220 -7.84 -22.87 29.30
C ALA A 220 -6.95 -22.98 30.56
N ALA A 221 -5.73 -22.45 30.54
CA ALA A 221 -4.84 -22.44 31.71
C ALA A 221 -5.18 -21.30 32.70
N MET A 222 -5.87 -20.27 32.24
CA MET A 222 -6.24 -19.09 33.04
C MET A 222 -7.38 -19.36 34.03
N THR A 223 -8.28 -20.31 33.73
CA THR A 223 -9.52 -20.51 34.52
C THR A 223 -9.31 -21.27 35.84
N ARG A 224 -8.15 -21.92 36.06
CA ARG A 224 -7.93 -22.77 37.26
C ARG A 224 -7.05 -22.19 38.35
N ALA A 225 -6.38 -21.05 38.16
CA ALA A 225 -5.44 -20.52 39.14
C ALA A 225 -6.03 -19.45 40.09
N PHE A 226 -7.26 -18.97 39.86
CA PHE A 226 -7.79 -17.79 40.56
C PHE A 226 -9.12 -18.00 41.30
N THR A 227 -9.55 -19.25 41.52
CA THR A 227 -10.78 -19.56 42.27
C THR A 227 -10.61 -19.51 43.80
N GLY A 228 -9.94 -18.48 44.31
CA GLY A 228 -9.68 -18.31 45.74
C GLY A 228 -9.95 -16.89 46.22
N HIS A 229 -11.04 -16.72 46.97
CA HIS A 229 -11.52 -15.51 47.65
C HIS A 229 -12.11 -14.40 46.75
N ALA A 230 -13.45 -14.41 46.69
CA ALA A 230 -14.27 -13.30 46.19
C ALA A 230 -14.23 -12.12 47.18
N ASP A 231 -13.10 -11.40 47.21
CA ASP A 231 -13.10 -10.03 47.71
C ASP A 231 -13.74 -9.11 46.67
N SER A 232 -14.47 -8.11 47.16
CA SER A 232 -15.18 -7.15 46.29
C SER A 232 -14.26 -6.60 45.21
N PRO A 233 -14.70 -6.55 43.94
CA PRO A 233 -13.88 -6.03 42.86
C PRO A 233 -13.48 -4.59 43.16
N VAL A 234 -12.19 -4.28 42.99
CA VAL A 234 -11.70 -2.90 43.08
C VAL A 234 -12.48 -2.08 42.06
N ALA A 235 -13.21 -1.07 42.53
CA ALA A 235 -14.02 -0.22 41.65
C ALA A 235 -13.09 0.60 40.75
N VAL A 236 -13.20 0.37 39.44
CA VAL A 236 -12.47 1.13 38.43
C VAL A 236 -13.38 2.22 37.88
N ASP A 237 -12.89 3.45 37.87
CA ASP A 237 -13.56 4.59 37.26
C ASP A 237 -13.38 4.56 35.73
N GLY A 238 -14.37 3.97 35.06
CA GLY A 238 -14.37 3.82 33.61
C GLY A 238 -14.44 5.15 32.85
N GLU A 239 -15.11 6.16 33.41
CA GLU A 239 -15.26 7.47 32.77
C GLU A 239 -13.91 8.20 32.75
N ARG A 240 -13.16 8.12 33.85
CA ARG A 240 -11.79 8.65 33.93
C ARG A 240 -10.82 7.95 32.98
N LEU A 241 -10.95 6.63 32.80
CA LEU A 241 -10.14 5.89 31.81
C LEU A 241 -10.44 6.33 30.38
N ALA A 242 -11.72 6.49 30.04
CA ALA A 242 -12.13 6.96 28.71
C ALA A 242 -11.66 8.40 28.44
N GLU A 243 -11.75 9.30 29.42
CA GLU A 243 -11.20 10.65 29.32
C GLU A 243 -9.68 10.63 29.13
N ARG A 244 -8.96 9.78 29.87
CA ARG A 244 -7.51 9.63 29.73
C ARG A 244 -7.12 9.12 28.34
N ALA A 245 -7.83 8.12 27.80
CA ALA A 245 -7.60 7.63 26.44
C ALA A 245 -7.82 8.73 25.39
N ARG A 246 -8.92 9.50 25.50
CA ARG A 246 -9.20 10.65 24.63
C ARG A 246 -8.13 11.75 24.74
N GLN A 247 -7.63 12.03 25.94
CA GLN A 247 -6.57 13.01 26.15
C GLN A 247 -5.25 12.59 25.49
N LEU A 248 -4.88 11.31 25.61
CA LEU A 248 -3.67 10.79 24.97
C LEU A 248 -3.79 10.87 23.45
N TYR A 249 -4.95 10.50 22.91
CA TYR A 249 -5.20 10.59 21.48
C TYR A 249 -5.18 12.04 20.95
N SER A 250 -5.83 12.98 21.64
CA SER A 250 -5.87 14.39 21.22
C SER A 250 -4.52 15.11 21.32
N SER A 251 -3.58 14.55 22.09
CA SER A 251 -2.20 15.04 22.17
C SER A 251 -1.31 14.62 21.00
N LEU A 252 -1.79 13.69 20.15
CA LEU A 252 -1.04 13.26 18.96
C LEU A 252 -1.02 14.36 17.89
N PRO A 253 0.09 14.51 17.15
CA PRO A 253 0.11 15.30 15.92
C PRO A 253 -0.96 14.83 14.92
N PRO A 254 -1.63 15.74 14.19
CA PRO A 254 -2.70 15.39 13.26
C PRO A 254 -2.31 14.33 12.23
N ASP A 255 -1.08 14.39 11.72
CA ASP A 255 -0.58 13.46 10.71
C ASP A 255 -0.51 12.01 11.22
N LEU A 256 -0.38 11.83 12.54
CA LEU A 256 -0.26 10.53 13.20
C LEU A 256 -1.58 10.01 13.75
N ALA A 257 -2.53 10.89 14.06
CA ALA A 257 -3.83 10.53 14.63
C ALA A 257 -4.60 9.54 13.74
N GLN A 258 -4.39 9.59 12.42
CA GLN A 258 -5.00 8.64 11.48
C GLN A 258 -4.37 7.24 11.49
N TRP A 259 -3.14 7.10 11.97
CA TRP A 259 -2.37 5.84 11.91
C TRP A 259 -2.22 5.14 13.25
N VAL A 260 -2.30 5.89 14.35
CA VAL A 260 -2.00 5.40 15.70
C VAL A 260 -3.25 5.44 16.55
N ARG A 261 -3.63 4.28 17.09
CA ARG A 261 -4.66 4.15 18.11
C ARG A 261 -4.04 4.20 19.49
N MET A 262 -4.74 4.83 20.42
CA MET A 262 -4.35 4.94 21.82
C MET A 262 -5.46 4.41 22.71
N SER A 263 -5.07 3.57 23.68
CA SER A 263 -5.97 3.00 24.67
C SER A 263 -5.31 3.06 26.04
N VAL A 264 -6.09 2.96 27.11
CA VAL A 264 -5.61 2.92 28.49
C VAL A 264 -6.33 1.80 29.20
N GLY A 265 -5.61 0.97 29.92
CA GLY A 265 -6.23 0.00 30.79
C GLY A 265 -5.55 -0.07 32.14
N VAL A 266 -6.25 -0.69 33.06
CA VAL A 266 -5.77 -0.90 34.41
C VAL A 266 -5.88 -2.38 34.74
N GLY A 267 -4.88 -2.86 35.48
CA GLY A 267 -4.90 -4.19 36.06
C GLY A 267 -4.53 -4.13 37.52
N CYS A 268 -4.65 -5.28 38.16
CA CYS A 268 -4.37 -5.45 39.58
C CYS A 268 -3.48 -6.67 39.80
N THR A 269 -2.39 -6.49 40.53
CA THR A 269 -1.48 -7.58 40.89
C THR A 269 -2.10 -8.46 42.00
N PRO A 270 -1.55 -9.66 42.27
CA PRO A 270 -1.95 -10.47 43.42
C PRO A 270 -1.81 -9.75 44.77
N ALA A 271 -0.91 -8.76 44.86
CA ALA A 271 -0.71 -7.92 46.04
C ALA A 271 -1.74 -6.78 46.17
N ARG A 272 -2.72 -6.69 45.26
CA ARG A 272 -3.70 -5.59 45.14
C ARG A 272 -3.12 -4.24 44.74
N GLU A 273 -1.96 -4.24 44.11
CA GLU A 273 -1.40 -3.02 43.55
C GLU A 273 -2.02 -2.77 42.18
N MET A 274 -2.48 -1.54 41.96
CA MET A 274 -3.05 -1.10 40.69
C MET A 274 -1.95 -0.71 39.73
N ILE A 275 -1.99 -1.25 38.52
CA ILE A 275 -1.07 -0.92 37.44
C ILE A 275 -1.87 -0.29 36.31
N ALA A 276 -1.43 0.87 35.82
CA ALA A 276 -2.00 1.52 34.65
C ALA A 276 -1.07 1.29 33.45
N VAL A 277 -1.66 0.93 32.31
CA VAL A 277 -0.95 0.72 31.04
C VAL A 277 -1.60 1.57 29.95
N VAL A 278 -0.78 2.33 29.25
CA VAL A 278 -1.12 3.02 28.02
C VAL A 278 -0.72 2.12 26.84
N GLY A 279 -1.69 1.72 26.05
CA GLY A 279 -1.51 0.91 24.85
C GLY A 279 -1.47 1.76 23.59
N THR A 280 -0.59 1.40 22.67
CA THR A 280 -0.54 1.97 21.32
C THR A 280 -0.60 0.87 20.26
N SER A 281 -1.23 1.15 19.12
CA SER A 281 -1.22 0.24 17.95
C SER A 281 0.13 0.22 17.22
N ASP A 282 1.08 1.06 17.62
CA ASP A 282 2.46 0.99 17.17
C ASP A 282 3.15 -0.23 17.83
N PRO A 283 3.78 -1.15 17.08
CA PRO A 283 4.52 -2.27 17.66
C PRO A 283 5.70 -1.84 18.52
N VAL A 284 6.20 -0.61 18.38
CA VAL A 284 7.32 -0.09 19.18
C VAL A 284 6.79 0.95 20.17
N PRO A 285 6.68 0.62 21.46
CA PRO A 285 6.20 1.56 22.47
C PRO A 285 7.28 2.61 22.79
N TYR A 286 7.22 3.76 22.11
CA TYR A 286 7.98 4.95 22.50
C TYR A 286 7.05 6.15 22.70
N LEU A 287 7.46 7.05 23.59
CA LEU A 287 6.74 8.30 23.82
C LEU A 287 6.88 9.19 22.59
N ARG A 288 5.77 9.42 21.91
CA ARG A 288 5.69 10.32 20.77
C ARG A 288 5.62 11.77 21.26
N THR A 289 6.13 12.69 20.44
CA THR A 289 6.05 14.13 20.71
C THR A 289 4.60 14.54 20.99
N GLY A 290 4.37 15.22 22.10
CA GLY A 290 3.03 15.64 22.56
C GLY A 290 2.37 14.67 23.55
N VAL A 291 2.73 13.38 23.51
CA VAL A 291 2.15 12.37 24.42
C VAL A 291 2.93 12.35 25.74
N THR A 292 2.21 12.49 26.84
CA THR A 292 2.77 12.36 28.19
C THR A 292 2.10 11.23 28.95
N ILE A 293 2.91 10.32 29.49
CA ILE A 293 2.46 9.28 30.42
C ILE A 293 2.61 9.76 31.85
N GLY A 294 1.64 9.41 32.69
CA GLY A 294 1.63 9.73 34.11
C GLY A 294 2.70 8.95 34.88
N ALA A 295 3.06 9.45 36.05
CA ALA A 295 3.94 8.72 36.96
C ALA A 295 3.28 7.39 37.36
N GLY A 296 3.92 6.27 37.03
CA GLY A 296 3.39 4.92 37.28
C GLY A 296 2.54 4.32 36.16
N GLU A 297 2.37 5.04 35.03
CA GLU A 297 1.82 4.44 33.81
C GLU A 297 2.93 3.71 33.02
N HIS A 298 2.63 2.52 32.52
CA HIS A 298 3.50 1.78 31.60
C HIS A 298 3.07 2.01 30.16
N LEU A 299 4.01 2.05 29.22
CA LEU A 299 3.71 2.14 27.79
C LEU A 299 3.90 0.78 27.12
N ALA A 300 2.89 0.33 26.37
CA ALA A 300 2.89 -0.94 25.64
C ALA A 300 2.47 -0.73 24.19
N GLY A 301 3.06 -1.50 23.27
CA GLY A 301 2.85 -1.39 21.84
C GLY A 301 2.59 -2.75 21.21
N SER A 302 1.61 -2.83 20.31
CA SER A 302 1.31 -4.05 19.56
C SER A 302 0.71 -3.73 18.20
N ALA A 303 1.23 -4.35 17.15
CA ALA A 303 0.67 -4.25 15.80
C ALA A 303 -0.75 -4.84 15.70
N ARG A 304 -1.18 -5.64 16.68
CA ARG A 304 -2.51 -6.27 16.73
C ARG A 304 -3.59 -5.33 17.28
N GLY A 305 -3.21 -4.20 17.87
CA GLY A 305 -4.12 -3.23 18.46
C GLY A 305 -3.66 -2.75 19.84
N SER A 306 -4.02 -1.51 20.19
CA SER A 306 -3.64 -0.88 21.46
C SER A 306 -4.26 -1.57 22.67
N GLU A 307 -5.46 -2.12 22.55
CA GLU A 307 -6.13 -2.86 23.63
C GLU A 307 -5.40 -4.18 23.94
N LEU A 308 -5.00 -4.92 22.91
CA LEU A 308 -4.26 -6.18 23.09
C LEU A 308 -2.87 -5.93 23.67
N ALA A 309 -2.20 -4.84 23.28
CA ALA A 309 -0.95 -4.42 23.89
C ALA A 309 -1.07 -4.25 25.42
N ILE A 310 -2.20 -3.72 25.88
CA ILE A 310 -2.47 -3.56 27.31
C ILE A 310 -2.63 -4.90 28.01
N ALA A 311 -3.41 -5.82 27.43
CA ALA A 311 -3.60 -7.15 28.01
C ALA A 311 -2.27 -7.90 28.13
N GLU A 312 -1.48 -7.91 27.04
CA GLU A 312 -0.16 -8.56 26.98
C GLU A 312 0.81 -7.96 28.02
N GLN A 313 0.82 -6.63 28.16
CA GLN A 313 1.69 -5.96 29.14
C GLN A 313 1.26 -6.19 30.59
N LEU A 314 -0.05 -6.15 30.87
CA LEU A 314 -0.56 -6.45 32.21
C LEU A 314 -0.23 -7.89 32.61
N GLU A 315 -0.39 -8.84 31.69
CA GLU A 315 0.00 -10.23 31.89
C GLU A 315 1.52 -10.35 32.17
N ALA A 316 2.36 -9.67 31.37
CA ALA A 316 3.80 -9.66 31.57
C ALA A 316 4.22 -9.09 32.94
N LEU A 317 3.42 -8.17 33.50
CA LEU A 317 3.61 -7.60 34.84
C LEU A 317 2.96 -8.45 35.95
N GLY A 318 2.38 -9.60 35.61
CA GLY A 318 1.66 -10.46 36.55
C GLY A 318 0.38 -9.83 37.10
N ALA A 319 -0.20 -8.87 36.40
CA ALA A 319 -1.44 -8.19 36.76
C ALA A 319 -2.62 -8.73 35.95
N ARG A 320 -3.77 -8.88 36.61
CA ARG A 320 -5.02 -9.22 35.95
C ARG A 320 -5.67 -7.94 35.39
N PRO A 321 -6.04 -7.88 34.11
CA PRO A 321 -6.80 -6.75 33.57
C PRO A 321 -8.14 -6.56 34.29
N LEU A 322 -8.48 -5.31 34.60
CA LEU A 322 -9.74 -4.94 35.28
C LEU A 322 -10.65 -4.09 34.40
N ALA A 323 -10.10 -3.23 33.54
CA ALA A 323 -10.85 -2.48 32.54
C ALA A 323 -9.90 -1.96 31.46
N VAL A 324 -10.43 -1.78 30.24
CA VAL A 324 -9.74 -1.13 29.13
C VAL A 324 -10.64 -0.06 28.55
N ALA A 325 -10.09 1.10 28.24
CA ALA A 325 -10.76 2.18 27.54
C ALA A 325 -9.99 2.56 26.27
N SER A 326 -10.71 2.75 25.17
CA SER A 326 -10.13 3.14 23.88
C SER A 326 -10.64 4.51 23.45
N ALA A 327 -9.77 5.29 22.80
CA ALA A 327 -10.19 6.53 22.16
C ALA A 327 -10.96 6.29 20.85
N HIS A 328 -10.99 5.04 20.37
CA HIS A 328 -11.54 4.64 19.07
C HIS A 328 -12.54 3.51 19.21
N PRO A 329 -13.44 3.34 18.22
CA PRO A 329 -14.22 2.12 18.11
C PRO A 329 -13.31 0.88 18.11
N VAL A 330 -13.64 -0.07 18.99
CA VAL A 330 -12.88 -1.32 19.15
C VAL A 330 -13.48 -2.40 18.26
N PRO A 331 -12.67 -3.17 17.51
CA PRO A 331 -13.17 -4.27 16.70
C PRO A 331 -13.90 -5.34 17.53
N ALA A 332 -14.93 -5.97 16.95
CA ALA A 332 -15.79 -6.92 17.66
C ALA A 332 -15.02 -8.14 18.20
N GLU A 333 -14.01 -8.60 17.48
CA GLU A 333 -13.14 -9.70 17.88
C GLU A 333 -12.31 -9.37 19.12
N VAL A 334 -11.92 -8.10 19.29
CA VAL A 334 -11.19 -7.63 20.48
C VAL A 334 -12.14 -7.49 21.66
N ILE A 335 -13.36 -6.98 21.43
CA ILE A 335 -14.41 -6.93 22.47
C ILE A 335 -14.70 -8.34 22.98
N ALA A 336 -14.93 -9.31 22.09
CA ALA A 336 -15.18 -10.70 22.46
C ALA A 336 -14.04 -11.31 23.30
N TYR A 337 -12.79 -11.01 22.96
CA TYR A 337 -11.63 -11.44 23.74
C TYR A 337 -11.66 -10.92 25.19
N PHE A 338 -12.02 -9.65 25.40
CA PHE A 338 -12.10 -9.08 26.75
C PHE A 338 -13.36 -9.52 27.50
N ASP A 339 -14.48 -9.74 26.80
CA ASP A 339 -15.70 -10.31 27.37
C ASP A 339 -15.44 -11.72 27.92
N ASP A 340 -14.69 -12.55 27.20
CA ASP A 340 -14.26 -13.88 27.65
C ASP A 340 -13.40 -13.82 28.93
N LEU A 341 -12.66 -12.72 29.12
CA LEU A 341 -11.87 -12.45 30.34
C LEU A 341 -12.71 -11.82 31.47
N GLY A 342 -13.96 -11.45 31.19
CA GLY A 342 -14.82 -10.69 32.09
C GLY A 342 -14.31 -9.27 32.36
N VAL A 343 -13.66 -8.65 31.36
CA VAL A 343 -13.02 -7.34 31.45
C VAL A 343 -13.84 -6.34 30.62
N PRO A 344 -14.42 -5.29 31.22
CA PRO A 344 -15.15 -4.28 30.48
C PRO A 344 -14.23 -3.49 29.55
N VAL A 345 -14.68 -3.33 28.29
CA VAL A 345 -14.09 -2.45 27.29
C VAL A 345 -14.97 -1.22 27.10
N ILE A 346 -14.40 -0.03 27.29
CA ILE A 346 -15.09 1.25 27.20
C ILE A 346 -14.61 1.95 25.93
N ALA A 347 -15.45 2.00 24.92
CA ALA A 347 -15.10 2.56 23.61
C ALA A 347 -16.24 3.42 23.05
N PRO A 348 -15.92 4.40 22.19
CA PRO A 348 -16.92 5.05 21.35
C PRO A 348 -17.69 4.01 20.53
N ALA A 349 -18.99 4.27 20.32
CA ALA A 349 -19.77 3.48 19.39
C ALA A 349 -19.11 3.55 18.00
N ALA A 350 -19.00 2.40 17.34
CA ALA A 350 -18.64 2.38 15.93
C ALA A 350 -19.65 3.23 15.16
N ALA A 351 -19.17 4.04 14.21
CA ALA A 351 -20.08 4.70 13.28
C ALA A 351 -20.94 3.59 12.63
N PRO A 352 -22.26 3.78 12.50
CA PRO A 352 -23.08 2.82 11.78
C PRO A 352 -22.46 2.68 10.39
N THR A 353 -21.89 1.51 10.11
CA THR A 353 -21.54 1.11 8.75
C THR A 353 -22.86 1.12 8.01
N ASP A 354 -23.08 2.14 7.19
CA ASP A 354 -24.28 2.28 6.38
C ASP A 354 -24.43 0.99 5.57
N PRO A 355 -25.38 0.11 5.92
CA PRO A 355 -25.42 -1.22 5.33
C PRO A 355 -25.95 -1.20 3.89
N ASP A 356 -26.18 -0.01 3.32
CA ASP A 356 -26.93 0.18 2.08
C ASP A 356 -26.14 0.86 0.95
N THR A 357 -24.82 0.99 1.06
CA THR A 357 -23.97 1.20 -0.14
C THR A 357 -23.70 -0.15 -0.81
N GLY A 358 -24.77 -0.85 -1.19
CA GLY A 358 -24.69 -1.89 -2.21
C GLY A 358 -24.09 -1.29 -3.49
N PRO A 359 -23.49 -2.10 -4.38
CA PRO A 359 -23.05 -1.61 -5.68
C PRO A 359 -24.29 -1.04 -6.38
N GLY A 360 -24.37 0.29 -6.44
CA GLY A 360 -25.43 0.98 -7.17
C GLY A 360 -25.47 0.39 -8.57
N GLU A 361 -26.60 -0.21 -8.90
CA GLU A 361 -27.07 -0.37 -10.27
C GLU A 361 -26.82 0.97 -10.97
N PHE A 362 -25.83 0.97 -11.86
CA PHE A 362 -25.76 1.95 -12.93
C PHE A 362 -26.90 1.57 -13.88
N ASP A 363 -28.07 2.19 -13.67
CA ASP A 363 -29.08 2.31 -14.71
C ASP A 363 -28.52 3.25 -15.79
N ASP A 364 -28.02 2.66 -16.88
CA ASP A 364 -27.93 3.23 -18.23
C ASP A 364 -28.59 2.23 -19.21
#